data_AF-A0A931CEN1-F1
#
_entry.id   AF-A0A931CEN1-F1
#
_cell.length_a   1.000
_cell.length_b   1.000
_cell.length_c   1.000
_cell.angle_alpha   90.00
_cell.angle_beta   90.00
_cell.angle_gamma   90.00
#
_symmetry.space_group_name_H-M   'P 1'
#
loop_
_entity.id
_entity.type
_entity.pdbx_description
1 polymer ?
#
loop_
_entity_poly.entity_id
_entity_poly.type
_entity_poly.pdbx_seq_one_letter_code
_entity_poly.pdbx_strand_id
1 'polypeptide(L)'
;MAEQNARPGVSLPGAAYELQRPTLATARAALQGFYGPHSEDVWRTLLFSSGLTGDETDHAAFGRLITAMQAAAPLTRLCARGLSVRASVYERLVERHVKDGMTA
;
A
#
# COMPACT_ATOMS: atom_id res chain seq x y z
N MET A 1 18.00 44.64 -13.15
CA MET A 1 17.52 43.88 -14.33
C MET A 1 18.04 42.46 -14.16
N ALA A 2 17.45 41.61 -13.34
CA ALA A 2 16.09 41.03 -13.38
C ALA A 2 15.93 40.04 -14.53
N GLU A 3 16.51 38.84 -14.40
CA GLU A 3 16.08 37.65 -15.13
C GLU A 3 16.81 36.42 -14.59
N GLN A 4 16.02 35.42 -14.15
CA GLN A 4 16.34 33.99 -13.90
C GLN A 4 15.67 33.46 -12.62
N ASN A 5 14.37 33.72 -12.46
CA ASN A 5 13.49 32.81 -11.74
C ASN A 5 12.64 32.05 -12.76
N ALA A 6 13.30 31.20 -13.55
CA ALA A 6 12.60 30.19 -14.32
C ALA A 6 11.98 29.22 -13.30
N ARG A 7 10.67 29.37 -13.07
CA ARG A 7 9.90 28.37 -12.33
C ARG A 7 10.15 27.03 -13.02
N PRO A 8 10.70 26.00 -12.34
CA PRO A 8 10.86 24.70 -12.95
C PRO A 8 9.48 24.26 -13.45
N GLY A 9 9.47 23.76 -14.69
CA GLY A 9 8.26 23.51 -15.46
C GLY A 9 7.18 22.86 -14.61
N VAL A 10 5.97 23.41 -14.70
CA VAL A 10 4.77 22.67 -14.33
C VAL A 10 4.79 21.40 -15.17
N SER A 11 5.18 20.27 -14.56
CA SER A 11 4.88 18.97 -15.12
C SER A 11 3.37 18.93 -15.29
N LEU A 12 2.92 19.01 -16.53
CA LEU A 12 1.57 18.59 -16.89
C LEU A 12 1.37 17.20 -16.27
N PRO A 13 0.22 16.89 -15.66
CA PRO A 13 -0.06 15.56 -15.12
C PRO A 13 -0.19 14.57 -16.28
N GLY A 14 0.95 14.17 -16.81
CA GLY A 14 1.13 13.23 -17.90
C GLY A 14 1.55 11.88 -17.32
N ALA A 15 0.78 10.87 -17.67
CA ALA A 15 0.85 9.47 -17.25
C ALA A 15 0.36 9.22 -15.81
N ALA A 16 -0.64 8.33 -15.73
CA ALA A 16 -1.26 7.81 -14.53
C ALA A 16 -0.27 7.65 -13.38
N TYR A 17 -0.65 8.10 -12.19
CA TYR A 17 0.09 7.88 -10.96
C TYR A 17 0.69 6.45 -10.94
N GLU A 18 2.01 6.30 -10.90
CA GLU A 18 2.73 5.01 -10.79
C GLU A 18 2.53 4.36 -9.41
N LEU A 19 1.32 4.45 -8.88
CA LEU A 19 0.94 3.84 -7.62
C LEU A 19 0.70 2.36 -7.88
N GLN A 20 1.45 1.52 -7.17
CA GLN A 20 1.20 0.08 -7.16
C GLN A 20 0.17 -0.27 -6.10
N ARG A 21 -0.70 -1.23 -6.43
CA ARG A 21 -1.66 -1.79 -5.47
C ARG A 21 -0.90 -2.48 -4.34
N PRO A 22 -1.18 -2.16 -3.06
CA PRO A 22 -0.57 -2.87 -1.96
C PRO A 22 -0.93 -4.36 -1.96
N THR A 23 0.07 -5.20 -1.68
CA THR A 23 -0.04 -6.66 -1.62
C THR A 23 0.42 -7.20 -0.27
N LEU A 24 0.26 -8.51 -0.02
CA LEU A 24 0.85 -9.18 1.15
C LEU A 24 2.37 -8.96 1.24
N ALA A 25 3.08 -9.01 0.10
CA ALA A 25 4.51 -8.72 0.04
C ALA A 25 4.84 -7.28 0.48
N THR A 26 4.00 -6.31 0.10
CA THR A 26 4.14 -4.92 0.54
C THR A 26 3.96 -4.80 2.05
N ALA A 27 2.99 -5.51 2.63
CA ALA A 27 2.75 -5.53 4.07
C ALA A 27 3.91 -6.19 4.83
N ARG A 28 4.42 -7.33 4.33
CA ARG A 28 5.60 -8.01 4.89
C ARG A 28 6.84 -7.12 4.88
N ALA A 29 7.11 -6.44 3.76
CA ALA A 29 8.22 -5.51 3.65
C ALA A 29 8.08 -4.32 4.61
N ALA A 30 6.87 -3.79 4.79
CA ALA A 30 6.62 -2.73 5.77
C ALA A 30 6.92 -3.21 7.19
N LEU A 31 6.43 -4.41 7.57
CA LEU A 31 6.72 -5.00 8.88
C LEU A 31 8.22 -5.25 9.09
N GLN A 32 8.93 -5.70 8.06
CA GLN A 32 10.40 -5.83 8.09
C GLN A 32 11.07 -4.50 8.44
N GLY A 33 10.61 -3.39 7.84
CA GLY A 33 11.17 -2.07 8.10
C GLY A 33 10.99 -1.57 9.54
N PHE A 34 9.90 -1.97 10.21
CA PHE A 34 9.61 -1.54 11.58
C PHE A 34 10.16 -2.48 12.65
N TYR A 35 10.04 -3.79 12.45
CA TYR A 35 10.40 -4.81 13.44
C TYR A 35 11.77 -5.45 13.19
N GLY A 36 12.38 -5.19 12.03
CA GLY A 36 13.68 -5.74 11.68
C GLY A 36 13.68 -7.27 11.71
N PRO A 37 14.65 -7.91 12.39
CA PRO A 37 14.72 -9.37 12.49
C PRO A 37 13.51 -10.04 13.16
N HIS A 38 12.78 -9.33 14.02
CA HIS A 38 11.63 -9.88 14.76
C HIS A 38 10.32 -9.86 13.94
N SER A 39 10.37 -9.38 12.70
CA SER A 39 9.21 -9.29 11.82
C SER A 39 8.62 -10.66 11.48
N GLU A 40 9.43 -11.73 11.48
CA GLU A 40 9.00 -13.06 11.04
C GLU A 40 7.96 -13.65 12.00
N ASP A 41 8.19 -13.55 13.32
CA ASP A 41 7.27 -14.05 14.33
C ASP A 41 5.93 -13.29 14.29
N VAL A 42 6.01 -11.96 14.13
CA VAL A 42 4.83 -11.10 13.94
C VAL A 42 4.09 -11.49 12.66
N TRP A 43 4.81 -11.71 11.57
CA TRP A 43 4.25 -12.11 10.28
C TRP A 43 3.52 -13.44 10.36
N ARG A 44 4.13 -14.48 10.96
CA ARG A 44 3.51 -15.79 11.13
C ARG A 44 2.26 -15.72 12.00
N THR A 45 2.30 -14.93 13.08
CA THR A 45 1.13 -14.70 13.94
C THR A 45 -0.02 -14.05 13.17
N LEU A 46 0.28 -13.04 12.35
CA LEU A 46 -0.72 -12.36 11.52
C LEU A 46 -1.32 -13.30 10.47
N LEU A 47 -0.49 -14.07 9.78
CA LEU A 47 -0.94 -15.07 8.80
C LEU A 47 -1.88 -16.09 9.46
N PHE A 48 -1.47 -16.64 10.61
CA PHE A 48 -2.31 -17.57 11.37
C PHE A 48 -3.66 -16.94 11.76
N SER A 49 -3.65 -15.72 12.32
CA SER A 49 -4.87 -15.03 12.75
C SER A 49 -5.81 -14.64 11.61
N SER A 50 -5.29 -14.50 10.39
CA SER A 50 -6.06 -14.15 9.20
C SER A 50 -6.45 -15.37 8.35
N GLY A 51 -6.00 -16.57 8.73
CA GLY A 51 -6.20 -17.80 7.98
C GLY A 51 -5.50 -17.78 6.62
N LEU A 52 -4.33 -17.14 6.54
CA LEU A 52 -3.52 -17.00 5.34
C LEU A 52 -2.25 -17.85 5.42
N THR A 53 -1.72 -18.26 4.27
CA THR A 53 -0.43 -18.94 4.12
C THR A 53 0.70 -17.95 3.82
N GLY A 54 0.38 -16.79 3.25
CA GLY A 54 1.33 -15.75 2.85
C GLY A 54 1.71 -15.76 1.37
N ASP A 55 1.20 -16.74 0.61
CA ASP A 55 1.42 -16.89 -0.83
C ASP A 55 0.22 -16.47 -1.67
N GLU A 56 -0.85 -15.98 -1.02
CA GLU A 56 -2.06 -15.57 -1.69
C GLU A 56 -1.81 -14.37 -2.60
N THR A 57 -2.34 -14.48 -3.81
CA THR A 57 -2.33 -13.40 -4.81
C THR A 57 -3.69 -12.72 -4.90
N ASP A 58 -4.71 -13.23 -4.20
CA ASP A 58 -6.05 -12.68 -4.24
C ASP A 58 -6.18 -11.38 -3.44
N HIS A 59 -7.07 -10.50 -3.91
CA HIS A 59 -7.28 -9.20 -3.29
C HIS A 59 -7.97 -9.28 -1.93
N ALA A 60 -8.76 -10.33 -1.68
CA ALA A 60 -9.45 -10.50 -0.40
C ALA A 60 -8.48 -10.89 0.72
N ALA A 61 -7.38 -11.58 0.41
CA ALA A 61 -6.31 -11.91 1.34
C ALA A 61 -5.66 -10.66 1.94
N PHE A 62 -5.40 -9.64 1.13
CA PHE A 62 -4.88 -8.38 1.65
C PHE A 62 -5.86 -7.72 2.64
N GLY A 63 -7.16 -7.72 2.33
CA GLY A 63 -8.19 -7.22 3.23
C GLY A 63 -8.22 -7.97 4.58
N ARG A 64 -8.18 -9.31 4.53
CA ARG A 64 -8.12 -10.17 5.73
C ARG A 64 -6.88 -9.90 6.58
N LEU A 65 -5.72 -9.74 5.94
CA LEU A 65 -4.48 -9.37 6.63
C LEU A 65 -4.62 -8.01 7.33
N ILE A 66 -5.15 -7.00 6.64
CA ILE A 66 -5.33 -5.67 7.23
C ILE A 66 -6.25 -5.73 8.46
N THR A 67 -7.34 -6.52 8.41
CA THR A 67 -8.20 -6.75 9.58
C THR A 67 -7.43 -7.36 10.75
N ALA A 68 -6.60 -8.37 10.51
CA ALA A 68 -5.75 -8.96 11.55
C ALA A 68 -4.75 -7.94 12.12
N MET A 69 -4.09 -7.15 11.27
CA MET A 69 -3.15 -6.12 11.69
C MET A 69 -3.81 -5.01 12.53
N GLN A 70 -5.09 -4.69 12.27
CA GLN A 70 -5.86 -3.72 13.04
C GLN A 70 -6.21 -4.21 14.45
N ALA A 71 -6.27 -5.53 14.67
CA ALA A 71 -6.47 -6.14 15.98
C ALA A 71 -5.16 -6.40 16.76
N ALA A 72 -4.00 -6.22 16.12
CA ALA A 72 -2.69 -6.53 16.67
C ALA A 72 -2.10 -5.39 17.52
N ALA A 73 -0.80 -5.50 17.83
CA ALA A 73 -0.05 -4.53 18.63
C ALA A 73 -0.10 -3.10 18.03
N PRO A 74 0.08 -2.03 18.85
CA PRO A 74 -0.04 -0.64 18.40
C PRO A 74 0.75 -0.27 17.13
N LEU A 75 2.00 -0.73 17.02
CA LEU A 75 2.83 -0.47 15.84
C LEU A 75 2.33 -1.20 14.58
N THR A 76 1.85 -2.44 14.73
CA THR A 76 1.21 -3.19 13.64
C THR A 76 -0.06 -2.50 13.14
N ARG A 77 -0.86 -1.95 14.06
CA ARG A 77 -2.06 -1.17 13.72
C ARG A 77 -1.73 0.10 12.94
N LEU A 78 -0.65 0.79 13.29
CA LEU A 78 -0.17 1.94 12.54
C LEU A 78 0.24 1.56 11.11
N CYS A 79 0.95 0.44 10.96
CA CYS A 79 1.29 -0.11 9.63
C CYS A 79 0.02 -0.41 8.82
N ALA A 80 -0.98 -1.06 9.46
CA ALA A 80 -2.27 -1.36 8.84
C ALA A 80 -2.96 -0.10 8.34
N ARG A 81 -2.93 0.98 9.13
CA ARG A 81 -3.52 2.27 8.77
C ARG A 81 -2.84 2.87 7.53
N GLY A 82 -1.51 2.90 7.51
CA GLY A 82 -0.75 3.42 6.36
C GLY A 82 -1.01 2.62 5.08
N LEU A 83 -1.04 1.29 5.18
CA LEU A 83 -1.34 0.39 4.06
C LEU A 83 -2.78 0.57 3.56
N SER A 84 -3.75 0.76 4.46
CA SER A 84 -5.16 1.00 4.11
C SER A 84 -5.33 2.32 3.33
N VAL A 85 -4.61 3.36 3.73
CA VAL A 85 -4.60 4.65 3.01
C VAL A 85 -4.03 4.45 1.61
N ARG A 86 -2.89 3.78 1.47
CA ARG A 86 -2.28 3.51 0.15
C ARG A 86 -3.22 2.72 -0.76
N ALA A 87 -3.92 1.72 -0.24
CA ALA A 87 -4.91 0.96 -0.99
C ALA A 87 -6.08 1.85 -1.45
N SER A 88 -6.62 2.66 -0.54
CA SER A 88 -7.71 3.60 -0.85
C SER A 88 -7.31 4.63 -1.91
N VAL A 89 -6.07 5.12 -1.86
CA VAL A 89 -5.54 6.07 -2.84
C VAL A 89 -5.40 5.40 -4.21
N TYR A 90 -4.89 4.16 -4.27
CA TYR A 90 -4.80 3.40 -5.52
C TYR A 90 -6.18 3.18 -6.16
N GLU A 91 -7.18 2.77 -5.38
CA GLU A 91 -8.57 2.57 -5.85
C GLU A 91 -9.17 3.88 -6.40
N ARG A 92 -8.93 5.01 -5.73
CA ARG A 92 -9.48 6.30 -6.14
C ARG A 92 -8.78 6.93 -7.35
N LEU A 93 -7.47 6.77 -7.46
CA LEU A 93 -6.66 7.48 -8.47
C LEU A 93 -6.30 6.64 -9.67
N VAL A 94 -6.01 5.34 -9.48
CA VAL A 94 -5.54 4.47 -10.55
C VAL A 94 -6.68 3.61 -11.07
N GLU A 95 -7.40 2.89 -10.20
CA GLU A 95 -8.47 2.01 -10.66
C GLU A 95 -9.58 2.80 -11.37
N ARG A 96 -9.93 3.99 -10.85
CA ARG A 96 -10.88 4.89 -11.50
C ARG A 96 -10.39 5.41 -12.85
N HIS A 97 -9.11 5.79 -12.95
CA HIS A 97 -8.54 6.28 -14.21
C HIS A 97 -8.43 5.17 -15.27
N VAL A 98 -8.12 3.93 -14.87
CA VAL A 98 -8.16 2.76 -15.76
C VAL A 98 -9.57 2.52 -16.28
N LYS A 99 -10.61 2.66 -15.43
CA LYS A 99 -12.01 2.53 -15.85
C LYS A 99 -12.44 3.66 -16.80
N ASP A 100 -12.06 4.91 -16.51
CA ASP A 100 -12.40 6.08 -17.34
C ASP A 100 -11.60 6.14 -18.65
N GLY A 101 -10.39 5.56 -18.68
CA GLY A 101 -9.54 5.45 -19.87
C GLY A 101 -9.86 4.28 -20.80
N MET A 102 -10.75 3.36 -20.38
CA MET A 102 -11.29 2.29 -21.23
C MET A 102 -12.51 2.75 -22.07
N THR A 103 -12.81 4.05 -22.06
CA THR A 103 -13.87 4.70 -22.85
C THR A 103 -13.32 5.80 -23.78
N ALA A 104 -12.20 5.54 -24.44
CA ALA A 104 -11.70 6.37 -25.55
C ALA A 104 -11.23 5.49 -26.71
#